data_AF-A0A542ZA10-F1
#
_entry.id   AF-A0A542ZA10-F1
#
_cell.length_a   1.000
_cell.length_b   1.000
_cell.length_c   1.000
_cell.angle_alpha   90.00
_cell.angle_beta   90.00
_cell.angle_gamma   90.00
#
_symmetry.space_group_name_H-M   'P 1'
#
loop_
_entity.id
_entity.type
_entity.pdbx_description
1 polymer ?
#
loop_
_entity_poly.entity_id
_entity_poly.type
_entity_poly.pdbx_seq_one_letter_code
_entity_poly.pdbx_strand_id
1 'polypeptide(L)'
;MTADQSTAEAQKKVLNRLRRARGQLDAVIRTVEVGGPCKDVITQLSAVTSALDRAGFTIVSTAMRDCIAQDTGPNGDEQRGDNGHDEDGSSAGGPKSADQLAPTVNGPSIEELERLFLMLA
;
A
#
# COMPACT_ATOMS: atom_id res chain seq x y z
N MET A 1 20.55 13.71 -9.56
CA MET A 1 20.38 12.44 -10.32
C MET A 1 20.14 11.21 -9.43
N THR A 2 20.07 11.31 -8.10
CA THR A 2 20.04 10.15 -7.18
C THR A 2 18.64 9.63 -6.81
N ALA A 3 17.60 10.47 -6.83
CA ALA A 3 16.24 10.06 -6.48
C ALA A 3 15.65 9.05 -7.48
N ASP A 4 15.85 9.28 -8.78
CA ASP A 4 15.34 8.45 -9.89
C ASP A 4 15.97 7.03 -9.93
N GLN A 5 17.22 6.91 -9.49
CA GLN A 5 17.97 5.65 -9.47
C GLN A 5 17.47 4.69 -8.38
N SER A 6 17.00 5.22 -7.25
CA SER A 6 16.42 4.45 -6.14
C SER A 6 15.10 3.79 -6.54
N THR A 7 14.25 4.53 -7.25
CA THR A 7 12.93 4.07 -7.71
C THR A 7 13.05 2.98 -8.76
N ALA A 8 13.97 3.14 -9.73
CA ALA A 8 14.22 2.13 -10.75
C ALA A 8 14.73 0.79 -10.15
N GLU A 9 15.61 0.83 -9.16
CA GLU A 9 16.10 -0.36 -8.47
C GLU A 9 15.02 -1.03 -7.61
N ALA A 10 14.16 -0.25 -6.95
CA ALA A 10 12.99 -0.77 -6.24
C ALA A 10 12.00 -1.46 -7.20
N GLN A 11 11.71 -0.83 -8.34
CA GLN A 11 10.83 -1.39 -9.37
C GLN A 11 11.39 -2.70 -9.94
N LYS A 12 12.70 -2.75 -10.21
CA LYS A 12 13.38 -3.97 -10.68
C LYS A 12 13.28 -5.12 -9.66
N LYS A 13 13.44 -4.83 -8.37
CA LYS A 13 13.26 -5.83 -7.30
C LYS A 13 11.84 -6.35 -7.24
N VAL A 14 10.84 -5.47 -7.36
CA VAL A 14 9.42 -5.84 -7.41
C VAL A 14 9.15 -6.73 -8.61
N LEU A 15 9.58 -6.34 -9.82
CA LEU A 15 9.40 -7.13 -11.04
C LEU A 15 10.03 -8.52 -10.92
N ASN A 16 11.22 -8.63 -10.33
CA ASN A 16 11.86 -9.93 -10.11
C ASN A 16 11.07 -10.83 -9.15
N ARG A 17 10.41 -10.26 -8.13
CA ARG A 17 9.53 -11.02 -7.23
C ARG A 17 8.27 -11.48 -7.95
N LEU A 18 7.62 -10.59 -8.72
CA LEU A 18 6.43 -10.94 -9.50
C LEU A 18 6.72 -12.03 -10.54
N ARG A 19 7.88 -11.97 -11.22
CA ARG A 19 8.31 -13.03 -12.15
C ARG A 19 8.51 -14.37 -11.47
N ARG A 20 9.04 -14.40 -10.24
CA ARG A 20 9.13 -15.63 -9.44
C ARG A 20 7.75 -16.16 -9.05
N ALA A 21 6.87 -15.30 -8.54
CA ALA A 21 5.51 -15.68 -8.16
C ALA A 21 4.74 -16.27 -9.36
N ARG A 22 4.92 -15.68 -10.56
CA ARG A 22 4.38 -16.25 -11.80
C ARG A 22 4.90 -17.67 -12.06
N GLY A 23 6.21 -17.90 -12.00
CA GLY A 23 6.78 -19.23 -12.22
C GLY A 23 6.30 -20.27 -11.19
N GLN A 24 6.07 -19.86 -9.95
CA GLN A 24 5.47 -20.70 -8.92
C GLN A 24 4.00 -20.99 -9.23
N LEU A 25 3.23 -20.00 -9.67
CA LEU A 25 1.83 -20.18 -10.06
C LEU A 25 1.71 -21.14 -11.27
N ASP A 26 2.60 -21.00 -12.26
CA ASP A 26 2.66 -21.92 -13.39
C ASP A 26 2.93 -23.38 -12.92
N ALA A 27 3.70 -23.56 -11.84
CA ALA A 27 3.92 -24.89 -11.25
C ALA A 27 2.70 -25.42 -10.50
N VAL A 28 1.97 -24.56 -9.79
CA VAL A 28 0.68 -24.92 -9.16
C VAL A 28 -0.30 -25.40 -10.22
N ILE A 29 -0.46 -24.63 -11.31
CA ILE A 29 -1.37 -24.97 -12.42
C ILE A 29 -1.02 -26.34 -12.98
N ARG A 30 0.25 -26.58 -13.33
CA ARG A 30 0.69 -27.90 -13.83
C ARG A 30 0.40 -29.02 -12.83
N THR A 31 0.62 -28.79 -11.54
CA THR A 31 0.35 -29.79 -10.49
C THR A 31 -1.13 -30.14 -10.45
N VAL A 32 -2.03 -29.16 -10.62
CA VAL A 32 -3.48 -29.40 -10.68
C VAL A 32 -3.88 -30.14 -11.96
N GLU A 33 -3.34 -29.73 -13.12
CA GLU A 33 -3.65 -30.35 -14.42
C GLU A 33 -3.30 -31.84 -14.47
N VAL A 34 -2.19 -32.24 -13.84
CA VAL A 34 -1.78 -33.65 -13.78
C VAL A 34 -2.45 -34.43 -12.64
N GLY A 35 -3.38 -33.82 -11.89
CA GLY A 35 -4.07 -34.44 -10.77
C GLY A 35 -3.16 -34.71 -9.56
N GLY A 36 -2.20 -33.82 -9.31
CA GLY A 36 -1.26 -33.93 -8.21
C GLY A 36 -1.90 -33.89 -6.81
N PRO A 37 -1.16 -34.29 -5.76
CA PRO A 37 -1.70 -34.37 -4.41
C PRO A 37 -2.22 -33.01 -3.89
N CYS A 38 -3.39 -33.01 -3.27
CA CYS A 38 -4.01 -31.80 -2.69
C CYS A 38 -3.07 -31.05 -1.75
N LYS A 39 -2.31 -31.77 -0.92
CA LYS A 39 -1.30 -31.19 -0.01
C LYS A 39 -0.23 -30.39 -0.75
N ASP A 40 0.25 -30.89 -1.89
CA ASP A 40 1.29 -30.23 -2.67
C ASP A 40 0.76 -28.97 -3.34
N VAL A 41 -0.47 -29.02 -3.86
CA VAL A 41 -1.16 -27.85 -4.43
C VAL A 41 -1.32 -26.75 -3.39
N ILE A 42 -1.81 -27.07 -2.19
CA ILE A 42 -2.01 -26.10 -1.11
C ILE A 42 -0.68 -25.50 -0.65
N THR A 43 0.35 -26.33 -0.49
CA THR A 43 1.70 -25.89 -0.06
C THR A 43 2.33 -24.95 -1.10
N GLN A 44 2.19 -25.26 -2.39
CA GLN A 44 2.70 -24.40 -3.45
C GLN A 44 1.89 -23.09 -3.53
N LEU A 45 0.58 -23.14 -3.34
CA LEU A 45 -0.30 -21.97 -3.37
C LEU A 45 0.00 -20.98 -2.23
N SER A 46 0.26 -21.48 -1.01
CA SER A 46 0.66 -20.61 0.11
C SER A 46 2.01 -19.93 -0.15
N ALA A 47 2.93 -20.62 -0.81
CA ALA A 47 4.21 -20.05 -1.24
C ALA A 47 4.03 -18.94 -2.30
N VAL A 48 3.13 -19.12 -3.26
CA VAL A 48 2.78 -18.08 -4.26
C VAL A 48 2.22 -16.85 -3.55
N THR A 49 1.24 -17.04 -2.67
CA THR A 49 0.58 -15.96 -1.92
C THR A 49 1.59 -15.16 -1.10
N SER A 50 2.45 -15.86 -0.35
CA SER A 50 3.55 -15.24 0.40
C SER A 50 4.51 -14.41 -0.46
N ALA A 51 4.78 -14.86 -1.69
CA ALA A 51 5.63 -14.12 -2.63
C ALA A 51 4.94 -12.85 -3.15
N LEU A 52 3.63 -12.92 -3.41
CA LEU A 52 2.81 -11.79 -3.83
C LEU A 52 2.68 -10.75 -2.71
N ASP A 53 2.45 -11.17 -1.46
CA ASP A 53 2.32 -10.26 -0.31
C ASP A 53 3.58 -9.40 -0.12
N ARG A 54 4.76 -10.02 -0.21
CA ARG A 54 6.05 -9.30 -0.11
C ARG A 54 6.25 -8.29 -1.25
N ALA A 55 5.80 -8.63 -2.45
CA ALA A 55 5.86 -7.72 -3.59
C ALA A 55 4.85 -6.56 -3.39
N GLY A 56 3.62 -6.87 -3.00
CA GLY A 56 2.55 -5.92 -2.72
C GLY A 56 2.95 -4.92 -1.63
N PHE A 57 3.47 -5.39 -0.51
CA PHE A 57 3.96 -4.52 0.57
C PHE A 57 5.04 -3.55 0.10
N THR A 58 5.97 -4.01 -0.75
CA THR A 58 7.01 -3.13 -1.31
C THR A 58 6.40 -2.04 -2.20
N ILE A 59 5.41 -2.38 -3.03
CA ILE A 59 4.72 -1.42 -3.90
C ILE A 59 3.97 -0.38 -3.06
N VAL A 60 3.13 -0.84 -2.13
CA VAL A 60 2.30 0.02 -1.28
C VAL A 60 3.16 0.95 -0.43
N SER A 61 4.20 0.43 0.22
CA SER A 61 5.10 1.26 1.04
C SER A 61 5.87 2.31 0.21
N THR A 62 6.17 2.02 -1.05
CA THR A 62 6.79 2.99 -1.96
C THR A 62 5.78 4.07 -2.34
N ALA A 63 4.58 3.69 -2.77
CA ALA A 63 3.52 4.63 -3.11
C ALA A 63 3.14 5.54 -1.93
N MET A 64 3.07 5.00 -0.70
CA MET A 64 2.81 5.78 0.51
C MET A 64 3.88 6.85 0.77
N ARG A 65 5.16 6.52 0.59
CA ARG A 65 6.26 7.50 0.72
C ARG A 65 6.14 8.59 -0.32
N ASP A 66 5.80 8.23 -1.56
CA ASP A 66 5.63 9.19 -2.64
C ASP A 66 4.44 10.12 -2.36
N CYS A 67 3.31 9.61 -1.84
CA CYS A 67 2.17 10.45 -1.45
C CYS A 67 2.55 11.48 -0.37
N ILE A 68 3.21 11.04 0.71
CA ILE A 68 3.63 11.94 1.81
C ILE A 68 4.67 12.97 1.34
N ALA A 69 5.61 12.57 0.47
CA ALA A 69 6.61 13.47 -0.10
C ALA A 69 6.01 14.53 -1.03
N GLN A 70 4.86 14.27 -1.64
CA GLN A 70 4.14 15.23 -2.49
C GLN A 70 3.31 16.23 -1.67
N ASP A 71 2.77 15.81 -0.52
CA ASP A 71 2.04 16.69 0.40
C ASP A 71 2.97 17.67 1.14
N THR A 72 4.26 17.37 1.20
CA THR A 72 5.32 18.23 1.76
C THR A 72 6.07 18.97 0.64
N GLY A 73 5.36 19.77 -0.14
CA GLY A 73 5.97 20.67 -1.13
C GLY A 73 6.98 21.67 -0.52
N PRO A 74 7.91 22.25 -1.30
CA PRO A 74 9.07 23.03 -0.84
C PRO A 74 8.73 24.46 -0.34
N ASN A 75 7.65 24.62 0.43
CA ASN A 75 7.28 25.90 1.06
C ASN A 75 6.97 25.67 2.55
N GLY A 76 7.96 25.14 3.28
CA GLY A 76 7.89 24.93 4.73
C GLY A 76 8.74 25.92 5.53
N ASP A 77 9.20 26.98 4.88
CA ASP A 77 10.11 27.99 5.42
C ASP A 77 9.57 29.38 5.09
N GLU A 78 8.37 29.69 5.61
CA GLU A 78 7.90 31.06 5.73
C GLU A 78 7.64 31.41 7.21
N GLN A 79 8.67 32.05 7.75
CA GLN A 79 8.61 33.18 8.67
C GLN A 79 7.82 33.05 9.99
N ARG A 80 8.63 32.91 11.05
CA ARG A 80 8.48 33.61 12.35
C ARG A 80 7.71 34.94 12.21
N GLY A 81 6.53 35.00 12.83
CA GLY A 81 5.72 36.20 12.99
C GLY A 81 4.90 36.13 14.28
N ASP A 82 5.48 36.67 15.35
CA ASP A 82 4.76 37.19 16.51
C ASP A 82 3.76 38.26 16.03
N ASN A 83 2.48 38.12 16.38
CA ASN A 83 1.51 39.21 16.53
C ASN A 83 0.22 38.65 17.14
N GLY A 84 0.03 38.89 18.43
CA GLY A 84 -1.27 38.76 19.07
C GLY A 84 -2.27 39.73 18.45
N HIS A 85 -3.52 39.28 18.31
CA HIS A 85 -4.69 40.13 18.12
C HIS A 85 -5.85 39.53 18.91
N ASP A 86 -6.49 40.40 19.67
CA ASP A 86 -7.57 40.16 20.63
C ASP A 86 -8.76 39.40 20.05
N GLU A 87 -9.29 38.47 20.85
CA GLU A 87 -10.55 37.79 20.58
C GLU A 87 -11.72 38.67 21.00
N ASP A 88 -12.61 39.00 20.06
CA ASP A 88 -13.99 39.37 20.35
C ASP A 88 -14.90 39.01 19.16
N GLY A 89 -15.95 38.24 19.44
CA GLY A 89 -17.26 38.41 18.76
C GLY A 89 -17.63 37.50 17.58
N SER A 90 -18.25 36.37 17.91
CA SER A 90 -19.52 35.85 17.35
C SER A 90 -20.04 36.38 16.00
N SER A 91 -20.22 35.49 15.01
CA SER A 91 -21.48 35.44 14.23
C SER A 91 -21.66 34.13 13.48
N ALA A 92 -22.86 33.57 13.62
CA ALA A 92 -23.35 32.38 12.94
C ALA A 92 -23.49 32.53 11.42
N GLY A 93 -23.38 31.40 10.71
CA GLY A 93 -23.78 31.26 9.32
C GLY A 93 -23.58 29.84 8.80
N GLY A 94 -24.64 29.02 8.86
CA GLY A 94 -24.78 27.85 7.98
C GLY A 94 -25.89 28.12 6.94
N PRO A 95 -26.25 27.16 6.07
CA PRO A 95 -25.50 26.01 5.56
C PRO A 95 -25.39 26.09 4.01
N LYS A 96 -24.53 25.29 3.37
CA LYS A 96 -24.75 24.87 1.98
C LYS A 96 -23.99 23.60 1.64
N SER A 97 -24.78 22.59 1.35
CA SER A 97 -24.45 21.27 0.83
C SER A 97 -23.50 21.36 -0.36
N ALA A 98 -22.40 20.63 -0.27
CA ALA A 98 -21.66 20.14 -1.44
C ALA A 98 -21.02 18.81 -1.03
N ASP A 99 -21.53 17.74 -1.64
CA ASP A 99 -20.81 16.53 -2.01
C ASP A 99 -19.37 16.39 -1.48
N GLN A 100 -19.22 15.63 -0.41
CA GLN A 100 -17.97 14.94 -0.15
C GLN A 100 -18.27 13.48 0.21
N LEU A 101 -18.74 12.73 -0.79
CA LEU A 101 -18.59 11.29 -0.80
C LEU A 101 -17.11 10.99 -1.01
N ALA A 102 -16.31 11.09 0.06
CA ALA A 102 -15.01 10.45 0.08
C ALA A 102 -15.25 8.93 0.01
N PRO A 103 -14.55 8.17 -0.85
CA PRO A 103 -14.54 6.73 -0.70
C PRO A 103 -13.84 6.43 0.63
N THR A 104 -14.60 6.12 1.68
CA THR A 104 -14.08 5.40 2.83
C THR A 104 -13.70 4.02 2.30
N VAL A 105 -12.48 3.88 1.79
CA VAL A 105 -11.84 2.58 1.68
C VAL A 105 -11.67 2.12 3.12
N ASN A 106 -12.68 1.39 3.61
CA ASN A 106 -12.56 0.57 4.81
C ASN A 106 -11.56 -0.53 4.47
N GLY A 107 -10.28 -0.18 4.52
CA GLY A 107 -9.21 -1.15 4.53
C GLY A 107 -9.33 -1.97 5.81
N PRO A 108 -9.04 -3.29 5.74
CA PRO A 108 -9.06 -4.13 6.93
C PRO A 108 -8.14 -3.54 8.00
N SER A 109 -8.56 -3.59 9.26
CA SER A 109 -7.74 -3.14 10.37
C SER A 109 -6.45 -3.97 10.45
N ILE A 110 -5.41 -3.43 11.09
CA ILE A 110 -4.13 -4.14 11.25
C ILE A 110 -4.34 -5.53 11.89
N GLU A 111 -5.31 -5.64 12.80
CA GLU A 111 -5.71 -6.90 13.44
C GLU A 111 -6.36 -7.91 12.48
N GLU A 112 -7.12 -7.43 11.47
CA GLU A 112 -7.69 -8.29 10.43
C GLU A 112 -6.60 -8.79 9.46
N LEU A 113 -5.62 -7.94 9.16
CA LEU A 113 -4.45 -8.32 8.37
C LEU A 113 -3.60 -9.38 9.07
N GLU A 114 -3.39 -9.24 10.39
CA GLU A 114 -2.68 -10.23 11.20
C GLU A 114 -3.44 -11.56 11.29
N ARG A 115 -4.78 -11.52 11.41
CA ARG A 115 -5.62 -12.73 11.38
C ARG A 115 -5.57 -13.43 10.03
N LEU A 116 -5.59 -12.67 8.93
CA LEU A 116 -5.51 -13.23 7.58
C LEU A 116 -4.14 -13.88 7.34
N PHE A 117 -3.07 -13.26 7.84
CA PHE A 117 -1.71 -13.79 7.78
C PHE A 117 -1.56 -15.09 8.59
N LEU A 118 -2.18 -15.19 9.76
CA LEU A 118 -2.15 -16.40 10.61
C LEU A 118 -3.02 -17.56 10.10
N MET A 119 -4.06 -17.30 9.30
CA MET A 119 -4.85 -18.37 8.69
C MET A 119 -4.18 -19.03 7.47
N LEU A 120 -3.12 -18.41 6.93
CA LEU A 120 -2.42 -18.86 5.74
C LEU A 120 -1.06 -19.52 6.04
N ALA A 121 -0.67 -19.59 7.31
CA ALA A 121 0.54 -20.27 7.82
C ALA A 121 0.18 -21.59 8.50
#